data_AF-A0A846TLK0-F1
#
_entry.id   AF-A0A846TLK0-F1
#
_cell.length_a   1.000
_cell.length_b   1.000
_cell.length_c   1.000
_cell.angle_alpha   90.00
_cell.angle_beta   90.00
_cell.angle_gamma   90.00
#
_symmetry.space_group_name_H-M   'P 1'
#
loop_
_entity.id
_entity.type
_entity.pdbx_description
1 polymer ?
#
loop_
_entity_poly.entity_id
_entity_poly.type
_entity_poly.pdbx_seq_one_letter_code
_entity_poly.pdbx_strand_id
1 'polypeptide(L)'
;MYDVVGVRFKKAGKIYYFDPGDLSIQKDEFVIVETVRGVEYGRVVTPRKQVGEKDVVLPLKKVVRIADQKDRLIVEENKTAAKEAYDVCSEKVNEHQLDMKLVDVEYTFDRNKVIFYFTADGRVDFRELVKDLASIFRTRIELRQIGVRDEAKMLGGIGPCGRMLCCSTFLGDFDPVSIKMAKDQNLSLNPTKISGLCGRLMCCLKYENDEYETAKEQLPDLGETIVTPEGPGKVVGLNILERVMQVNIPGQERVLEYTLEEIQEAGAVSLQSSTD
;
A
#
# COMPACT_ATOMS: atom_id res chain seq x y z
N MET A 1 15.61 -15.80 16.69
CA MET A 1 14.91 -14.50 16.82
C MET A 1 15.94 -13.42 16.62
N TYR A 2 15.63 -12.42 15.81
CA TYR A 2 16.53 -11.30 15.54
C TYR A 2 16.00 -10.02 16.19
N ASP A 3 16.88 -9.26 16.84
CA ASP A 3 16.56 -7.91 17.28
C ASP A 3 16.55 -6.98 16.06
N VAL A 4 15.43 -6.33 15.81
CA VAL A 4 15.28 -5.40 14.68
C VAL A 4 14.66 -4.09 15.12
N VAL A 5 14.93 -3.05 14.35
CA VAL A 5 14.23 -1.77 14.39
C VAL A 5 13.55 -1.53 13.04
N GLY A 6 12.29 -1.09 13.07
CA GLY A 6 11.51 -0.81 11.88
C GLY A 6 11.64 0.65 11.47
N VAL A 7 12.32 0.89 10.35
CA VAL A 7 12.61 2.23 9.81
C VAL A 7 11.77 2.47 8.55
N ARG A 8 11.22 3.68 8.43
CA ARG A 8 10.44 4.14 7.28
C ARG A 8 11.02 5.44 6.72
N PHE A 9 11.28 5.45 5.41
CA PHE A 9 11.87 6.60 4.72
C PHE A 9 10.84 7.60 4.19
N LYS A 10 9.68 7.12 3.71
CA LYS A 10 8.58 7.95 3.18
C LYS A 10 7.37 7.93 4.12
N LYS A 11 6.50 8.95 4.07
CA LYS A 11 5.32 9.03 4.95
C LYS A 11 4.44 7.76 4.88
N ALA A 12 4.15 7.28 3.67
CA ALA A 12 3.51 6.00 3.39
C ALA A 12 4.40 5.10 2.53
N GLY A 13 4.89 4.02 3.11
CA GLY A 13 5.78 3.06 2.46
C GLY A 13 6.16 1.92 3.39
N LYS A 14 6.83 0.90 2.83
CA LYS A 14 7.31 -0.26 3.60
C LYS A 14 8.13 0.18 4.80
N ILE A 15 7.90 -0.52 5.90
CA ILE A 15 8.81 -0.52 7.03
C ILE A 15 9.90 -1.52 6.68
N TYR A 16 11.14 -1.06 6.67
CA TYR A 16 12.30 -1.91 6.48
C TYR A 16 12.90 -2.21 7.86
N TYR A 17 13.27 -3.47 8.07
CA TYR A 17 13.91 -3.91 9.30
C TYR A 17 15.42 -3.79 9.20
N PHE A 18 16.03 -3.16 10.20
CA PHE A 18 17.47 -3.00 10.33
C PHE A 18 17.92 -3.54 11.68
N ASP A 19 19.19 -3.94 11.75
CA ASP A 19 19.86 -4.34 12.99
C ASP A 19 20.21 -3.07 13.80
N PRO A 20 19.65 -2.87 15.01
CA PRO A 20 19.94 -1.71 15.85
C PRO A 20 21.33 -1.75 16.49
N GLY A 21 22.02 -2.90 16.50
CA GLY A 21 23.25 -3.09 17.25
C GLY A 21 23.08 -2.76 18.74
N ASP A 22 24.01 -1.97 19.28
CA ASP A 22 23.99 -1.52 20.68
C ASP A 22 23.26 -0.18 20.89
N LEU A 23 22.63 0.36 19.84
CA LEU A 23 21.96 1.66 19.92
C LEU A 23 20.60 1.56 20.62
N SER A 24 20.38 2.43 21.60
CA SER A 24 19.07 2.58 22.25
C SER A 24 18.19 3.53 21.44
N ILE A 25 17.49 2.99 20.46
CA ILE A 25 16.64 3.74 19.52
C ILE A 25 15.18 3.75 20.01
N GLN A 26 14.60 4.94 20.16
CA GLN A 26 13.20 5.13 20.55
C GLN A 26 12.28 5.29 19.33
N LYS A 27 10.97 5.11 19.56
CA LYS A 27 9.95 5.35 18.54
C LYS A 27 9.95 6.84 18.15
N ASP A 28 9.74 7.12 16.87
CA ASP A 28 9.70 8.46 16.27
C ASP A 28 11.05 9.20 16.20
N GLU A 29 12.14 8.58 16.64
CA GLU A 29 13.49 9.09 16.37
C GLU A 29 13.87 8.92 14.90
N PHE A 30 14.84 9.74 14.48
CA PHE A 30 15.42 9.64 13.15
C PHE A 30 16.78 8.97 13.23
N VAL A 31 17.07 8.12 12.26
CA VAL A 31 18.28 7.30 12.20
C VAL A 31 18.87 7.34 10.80
N ILE A 32 20.19 7.19 10.76
CA ILE A 32 20.94 7.02 9.53
C ILE A 32 21.21 5.54 9.33
N VAL A 33 20.80 5.00 8.19
CA VAL A 33 20.94 3.58 7.84
C VAL A 33 21.63 3.40 6.51
N GLU A 34 22.35 2.28 6.36
CA GLU A 34 23.00 1.93 5.10
C GLU A 34 22.11 0.95 4.32
N THR A 35 21.63 1.38 3.16
CA THR A 35 20.85 0.56 2.24
C THR A 35 21.69 0.15 1.03
N VAL A 36 21.15 -0.73 0.19
CA VAL A 36 21.78 -1.05 -1.11
C VAL A 36 21.90 0.18 -2.04
N ARG A 37 21.16 1.26 -1.76
CA ARG A 37 21.19 2.51 -2.53
C ARG A 37 22.15 3.54 -1.98
N GLY A 38 22.72 3.30 -0.80
CA GLY A 38 23.60 4.22 -0.08
C GLY A 38 23.07 4.56 1.31
N VAL A 39 23.57 5.64 1.87
CA VAL A 39 23.16 6.13 3.19
C VAL A 39 21.80 6.83 3.06
N GLU A 40 20.86 6.50 3.93
CA GLU A 40 19.51 7.09 3.94
C GLU A 40 19.12 7.57 5.34
N TYR A 41 18.34 8.65 5.38
CA TYR A 41 17.75 9.22 6.59
C TYR A 41 16.32 8.70 6.73
N GLY A 42 16.06 7.93 7.80
CA GLY A 42 14.78 7.29 8.03
C GLY A 42 14.20 7.60 9.41
N ARG A 43 12.87 7.49 9.54
CA ARG A 43 12.17 7.61 10.83
C ARG A 43 11.87 6.24 11.39
N VAL A 44 12.09 6.06 12.69
CA VAL A 44 11.80 4.84 13.41
C VAL A 44 10.30 4.77 13.71
N VAL A 45 9.64 3.77 13.14
CA VAL A 45 8.19 3.54 13.34
C VAL A 45 7.96 2.42 14.35
N THR A 46 8.81 1.39 14.32
CA THR A 46 8.79 0.28 15.28
C THR A 46 10.08 0.32 16.07
N PRO A 47 10.04 0.50 17.41
CA PRO A 47 11.24 0.41 18.25
C PRO A 47 11.80 -1.01 18.24
N ARG A 48 12.87 -1.25 19.00
CA ARG A 48 13.49 -2.58 19.11
C ARG A 48 12.44 -3.67 19.37
N LYS A 49 12.33 -4.62 18.43
CA LYS A 49 11.41 -5.76 18.49
C LYS A 49 12.15 -7.02 18.08
N GLN A 50 11.84 -8.14 18.74
CA GLN A 50 12.30 -9.45 18.30
C GLN A 50 11.33 -10.03 17.27
N VAL A 51 11.87 -10.46 16.14
CA VAL A 51 11.10 -11.06 15.03
C VAL A 51 11.67 -12.42 14.64
N GLY A 52 10.82 -13.27 14.06
CA GLY A 52 11.23 -14.57 13.51
C GLY A 52 11.98 -14.40 12.19
N GLU A 53 12.70 -15.43 11.74
CA GLU A 53 13.45 -15.37 10.48
C GLU A 53 12.56 -15.17 9.25
N LYS A 54 11.30 -15.66 9.31
CA LYS A 54 10.33 -15.55 8.21
C LYS A 54 9.81 -14.13 7.99
N ASP A 55 9.95 -13.25 8.98
CA ASP A 55 9.44 -11.88 8.94
C ASP A 55 10.49 -10.86 8.45
N VAL A 56 11.73 -11.31 8.20
CA VAL A 56 12.86 -10.44 7.85
C VAL A 56 13.59 -10.93 6.60
N VAL A 57 14.03 -9.96 5.78
CA VAL A 57 14.91 -10.24 4.65
C VAL A 57 16.35 -10.18 5.15
N LEU A 58 17.00 -11.33 5.24
CA LEU A 58 18.42 -11.44 5.58
C LEU A 58 19.30 -11.22 4.33
N PRO A 59 20.51 -10.63 4.48
CA PRO A 59 21.11 -10.12 5.72
C PRO A 59 20.54 -8.75 6.13
N LEU A 60 20.29 -8.58 7.43
CA LEU A 60 19.90 -7.28 7.99
C LEU A 60 21.06 -6.29 7.88
N LYS A 61 20.78 -5.12 7.31
CA LYS A 61 21.71 -3.99 7.33
C LYS A 61 21.67 -3.32 8.70
N LYS A 62 22.79 -2.72 9.10
CA LYS A 62 22.93 -2.08 10.41
C LYS A 62 22.45 -0.63 10.38
N VAL A 63 21.89 -0.18 11.50
CA VAL A 63 21.77 1.25 11.77
C VAL A 63 23.15 1.82 12.04
N VAL A 64 23.52 2.88 11.31
CA VAL A 64 24.84 3.50 11.45
C VAL A 64 24.89 4.33 12.71
N ARG A 65 23.87 5.18 12.94
CA ARG A 65 23.74 6.04 14.12
C ARG A 65 22.35 6.69 14.21
N ILE A 66 22.06 7.25 15.38
CA ILE A 66 20.94 8.18 15.58
C ILE A 66 21.28 9.49 14.85
N ALA A 67 20.28 10.05 14.16
CA ALA A 67 20.47 11.28 13.39
C ALA A 67 20.54 12.49 14.32
N ASP A 68 21.45 13.42 13.99
CA ASP A 68 21.65 14.64 14.75
C ASP A 68 20.95 15.86 14.07
N GLN A 69 21.13 17.04 14.66
CA GLN A 69 20.56 18.26 14.10
C GLN A 69 21.18 18.65 12.75
N LYS A 70 22.45 18.30 12.50
CA LYS A 70 23.12 18.59 11.23
C LYS A 70 22.55 17.72 10.11
N ASP A 71 22.26 16.46 10.39
CA ASP A 71 21.61 15.55 9.44
C ASP A 71 20.24 16.08 9.03
N ARG A 72 19.48 16.62 9.99
CA ARG A 72 18.19 17.22 9.69
C ARG A 72 18.33 18.45 8.79
N LEU A 73 19.35 19.28 9.01
CA LEU A 73 19.64 20.42 8.13
C LEU A 73 20.00 19.95 6.70
N ILE A 74 20.84 18.92 6.57
CA ILE A 74 21.17 18.32 5.27
C ILE A 74 19.91 17.87 4.54
N VAL A 75 18.97 17.21 5.22
CA VAL A 75 17.70 16.77 4.61
C VAL A 75 16.86 17.95 4.11
N GLU A 76 16.78 19.05 4.87
CA GLU A 76 16.01 20.23 4.45
C GLU A 76 16.69 20.96 3.28
N GLU A 77 18.02 21.05 3.27
CA GLU A 77 18.76 21.57 2.11
C GLU A 77 18.56 20.68 0.88
N ASN A 78 18.61 19.35 1.04
CA ASN A 78 18.37 18.39 -0.04
C ASN A 78 16.97 18.55 -0.64
N LYS A 79 15.95 18.80 0.20
CA LYS A 79 14.58 19.10 -0.26
C LYS A 79 14.50 20.40 -1.05
N THR A 80 15.27 21.41 -0.67
CA THR A 80 15.30 22.69 -1.37
C THR A 80 15.98 22.54 -2.73
N ALA A 81 17.15 21.90 -2.76
CA ALA A 81 17.87 21.58 -4.00
C ALA A 81 17.06 20.66 -4.93
N ALA A 82 16.27 19.73 -4.38
CA ALA A 82 15.37 18.88 -5.16
C ALA A 82 14.30 19.68 -5.91
N LYS A 83 13.74 20.74 -5.30
CA LYS A 83 12.76 21.60 -5.97
C LYS A 83 13.38 22.38 -7.12
N GLU A 84 14.56 22.95 -6.90
CA GLU A 84 15.31 23.63 -7.97
C GLU A 84 15.65 22.66 -9.11
N ALA A 85 16.05 21.43 -8.77
CA ALA A 85 16.33 20.40 -9.75
C ALA A 85 15.09 19.94 -10.52
N TYR A 86 13.93 19.91 -9.87
CA TYR A 86 12.64 19.63 -10.51
C TYR A 86 12.31 20.67 -11.58
N ASP A 87 12.46 21.95 -11.27
CA ASP A 87 12.13 23.05 -12.19
C ASP A 87 13.05 23.00 -13.42
N VAL A 88 14.36 22.91 -13.20
CA VAL A 88 15.35 22.81 -14.28
C VAL A 88 15.12 21.57 -15.16
N CYS A 89 14.83 20.41 -14.55
CA CYS A 89 14.56 19.20 -15.32
C CYS A 89 13.26 19.33 -16.13
N SER A 90 12.24 19.98 -15.58
CA SER A 90 10.97 20.20 -16.27
C SER A 90 11.17 21.09 -17.51
N GLU A 91 11.97 22.15 -17.39
CA GLU A 91 12.36 22.99 -18.53
C GLU A 91 13.09 22.18 -19.60
N LYS A 92 14.10 21.39 -19.20
CA LYS A 92 14.87 20.55 -20.13
C LYS A 92 14.01 19.48 -20.82
N VAL A 93 13.08 18.84 -20.11
CA VAL A 93 12.14 17.88 -20.70
C VAL A 93 11.32 18.53 -21.82
N ASN A 94 10.88 19.78 -21.62
CA ASN A 94 10.16 20.55 -22.64
C ASN A 94 11.06 20.96 -23.81
N GLU A 95 12.30 21.40 -23.55
CA GLU A 95 13.28 21.75 -24.60
C GLU A 95 13.60 20.57 -25.51
N HIS A 96 13.78 19.38 -24.91
CA HIS A 96 14.05 18.13 -25.63
C HIS A 96 12.78 17.47 -26.23
N GLN A 97 11.59 18.05 -25.98
CA GLN A 97 10.29 17.56 -26.45
C GLN A 97 10.06 16.07 -26.12
N LEU A 98 10.45 15.66 -24.91
CA LEU A 98 10.32 14.28 -24.48
C LEU A 98 8.89 13.97 -24.04
N ASP A 99 8.33 12.87 -24.53
CA ASP A 99 7.01 12.37 -24.14
C ASP A 99 7.05 11.69 -22.76
N MET A 100 7.27 12.50 -21.73
CA MET A 100 7.35 12.09 -20.34
C MET A 100 6.84 13.19 -19.42
N LYS A 101 6.30 12.78 -18.26
CA LYS A 101 5.87 13.69 -17.20
C LYS A 101 6.75 13.50 -15.98
N LEU A 102 7.47 14.55 -15.58
CA LEU A 102 8.19 14.56 -14.31
C LEU A 102 7.18 14.57 -13.15
N VAL A 103 7.41 13.72 -12.15
CA VAL A 103 6.51 13.54 -10.99
C VAL A 103 7.15 14.06 -9.71
N ASP A 104 8.42 13.70 -9.46
CA ASP A 104 9.13 14.09 -8.25
C ASP A 104 10.65 14.02 -8.46
N VAL A 105 11.41 14.73 -7.63
CA VAL A 105 12.88 14.70 -7.61
C VAL A 105 13.37 14.52 -6.19
N GLU A 106 14.35 13.64 -6.00
CA GLU A 106 14.87 13.30 -4.68
C GLU A 106 16.39 13.18 -4.73
N TYR A 107 17.08 13.84 -3.80
CA TYR A 107 18.50 13.61 -3.55
C TYR A 107 18.67 12.48 -2.55
N THR A 108 19.67 11.63 -2.76
CA THR A 108 20.14 10.75 -1.70
C THR A 108 20.67 11.58 -0.53
N PHE A 109 20.65 11.03 0.68
CA PHE A 109 21.07 11.77 1.87
C PHE A 109 22.49 12.34 1.74
N ASP A 110 23.40 11.54 1.16
CA ASP A 110 24.81 11.88 0.90
C ASP A 110 25.04 12.78 -0.34
N ARG A 111 23.98 13.18 -1.05
CA ARG A 111 24.03 13.91 -2.34
C ARG A 111 24.87 13.25 -3.44
N ASN A 112 25.21 11.96 -3.33
CA ASN A 112 25.96 11.29 -4.38
C ASN A 112 25.12 11.03 -5.63
N LYS A 113 23.78 11.06 -5.50
CA LYS A 113 22.85 10.77 -6.58
C LYS A 113 21.60 11.64 -6.48
N VAL A 114 21.11 12.06 -7.64
CA VAL A 114 19.79 12.70 -7.81
C VAL A 114 18.89 11.76 -8.60
N ILE A 115 17.70 11.50 -8.07
CA ILE A 115 16.72 10.59 -8.66
C ILE A 115 15.54 11.42 -9.16
N PHE A 116 15.24 11.32 -10.45
CA PHE A 116 14.11 11.97 -11.09
C PHE A 116 13.05 10.90 -11.39
N TYR A 117 11.90 11.01 -10.75
CA TYR A 117 10.78 10.11 -10.96
C TYR A 117 9.88 10.66 -12.05
N PHE A 118 9.56 9.83 -13.04
CA PHE A 118 8.71 10.24 -14.17
C PHE A 118 7.73 9.14 -14.59
N THR A 119 6.65 9.53 -15.26
CA THR A 119 5.73 8.64 -15.96
C THR A 119 5.83 8.88 -17.47
N ALA A 120 5.63 7.81 -18.24
CA ALA A 120 5.59 7.85 -19.70
C ALA A 120 4.80 6.63 -20.18
N ASP A 121 4.04 6.79 -21.27
CA ASP A 121 3.25 5.70 -21.86
C ASP A 121 4.12 4.70 -22.65
N GLY A 122 5.24 5.20 -23.19
CA GLY A 122 6.16 4.43 -24.02
C GLY A 122 7.61 4.46 -23.54
N ARG A 123 8.51 4.00 -24.42
CA ARG A 123 9.96 4.16 -24.21
C ARG A 123 10.36 5.58 -24.56
N VAL A 124 11.11 6.22 -23.67
CA VAL A 124 11.62 7.59 -23.85
C VAL A 124 13.12 7.52 -24.02
N ASP A 125 13.67 8.15 -25.07
CA ASP A 125 15.11 8.29 -25.25
C ASP A 125 15.61 9.55 -24.54
N PHE A 126 16.08 9.39 -23.31
CA PHE A 126 16.52 10.49 -22.45
C PHE A 126 18.05 10.70 -22.46
N ARG A 127 18.78 10.17 -23.44
CA ARG A 127 20.25 10.22 -23.44
C ARG A 127 20.80 11.65 -23.43
N GLU A 128 20.22 12.55 -24.21
CA GLU A 128 20.64 13.96 -24.24
C GLU A 128 20.23 14.70 -22.96
N LEU A 129 19.02 14.47 -22.45
CA LEU A 129 18.56 15.01 -21.17
C LEU A 129 19.54 14.62 -20.03
N VAL A 130 19.97 13.36 -19.96
CA VAL A 130 20.92 12.93 -18.92
C VAL A 130 22.25 13.67 -19.01
N LYS A 131 22.76 13.95 -20.22
CA LYS A 131 23.99 14.72 -20.39
C LYS A 131 23.84 16.15 -19.88
N ASP A 132 22.72 16.80 -20.22
CA ASP A 132 22.44 18.15 -19.77
C ASP A 132 22.32 18.22 -18.25
N LEU A 133 21.51 17.35 -17.65
CA LEU A 133 21.34 17.29 -16.19
C LEU A 133 22.67 16.99 -15.48
N ALA A 134 23.47 16.05 -16.02
CA ALA A 134 24.79 15.74 -15.46
C ALA A 134 25.75 16.94 -15.52
N SER A 135 25.68 17.75 -16.59
CA SER A 135 26.50 18.96 -16.71
C SER A 135 26.12 20.04 -15.70
N ILE A 136 24.82 20.15 -15.37
CA ILE A 136 24.27 21.14 -14.44
C ILE A 136 24.54 20.75 -12.99
N PHE A 137 24.10 19.55 -12.57
CA PHE A 137 24.12 19.15 -11.17
C PHE A 137 25.45 18.53 -10.72
N ARG A 138 26.34 18.18 -11.67
CA ARG A 138 27.66 17.57 -11.41
C ARG A 138 27.61 16.38 -10.45
N THR A 139 26.49 15.66 -10.47
CA THR A 139 26.12 14.57 -9.58
C THR A 139 25.59 13.42 -10.42
N ARG A 140 25.63 12.18 -9.92
CA ARG A 140 25.08 11.03 -10.65
C ARG A 140 23.57 11.20 -10.81
N ILE A 141 23.12 11.23 -12.07
CA ILE A 141 21.69 11.33 -12.42
C ILE A 141 21.11 9.93 -12.57
N GLU A 142 19.98 9.67 -11.93
CA GLU A 142 19.17 8.47 -12.11
C GLU A 142 17.75 8.88 -12.53
N LEU A 143 17.36 8.52 -13.75
CA LEU A 143 15.98 8.67 -14.20
C LEU A 143 15.22 7.38 -13.92
N ARG A 144 14.11 7.47 -13.19
CA ARG A 144 13.31 6.32 -12.78
C ARG A 144 11.87 6.44 -13.25
N GLN A 145 11.49 5.56 -14.17
CA GLN A 145 10.10 5.42 -14.59
C GLN A 145 9.27 4.77 -13.47
N ILE A 146 8.15 5.38 -13.12
CA ILE A 146 7.17 4.86 -12.17
C ILE A 146 5.84 4.61 -12.86
N GLY A 147 4.99 3.75 -12.28
CA GLY A 147 3.65 3.50 -12.81
C GLY A 147 2.64 4.55 -12.34
N VAL A 148 1.50 4.63 -13.03
CA VAL A 148 0.37 5.53 -12.69
C VAL A 148 -0.12 5.41 -11.24
N ARG A 149 0.01 4.22 -10.63
CA ARG A 149 -0.37 4.01 -9.23
C ARG A 149 0.65 4.62 -8.26
N ASP A 150 1.93 4.52 -8.57
CA ASP A 150 2.99 5.15 -7.78
C ASP A 150 2.95 6.67 -7.92
N GLU A 151 2.62 7.18 -9.10
CA GLU A 151 2.33 8.61 -9.31
C GLU A 151 1.19 9.07 -8.40
N ALA A 152 0.04 8.39 -8.42
CA ALA A 152 -1.08 8.71 -7.54
C ALA A 152 -0.71 8.59 -6.04
N LYS A 153 0.17 7.65 -5.67
CA LYS A 153 0.68 7.53 -4.31
C LYS A 153 1.54 8.74 -3.91
N MET A 154 2.40 9.21 -4.80
CA MET A 154 3.30 10.34 -4.54
C MET A 154 2.54 11.67 -4.47
N LEU A 155 1.62 11.91 -5.41
CA LEU A 155 0.78 13.11 -5.43
C LEU A 155 -0.28 13.09 -4.31
N GLY A 156 -0.74 11.90 -3.93
CA GLY A 156 -1.87 11.74 -3.03
C GLY A 156 -3.20 12.08 -3.71
N GLY A 157 -4.22 12.38 -2.91
CA GLY A 157 -5.55 12.74 -3.41
C GLY A 157 -6.68 12.14 -2.57
N ILE A 158 -7.90 12.29 -3.07
CA ILE A 158 -9.13 11.77 -2.46
C ILE A 158 -9.68 10.68 -3.38
N GLY A 159 -9.94 9.51 -2.82
CA GLY A 159 -10.54 8.39 -3.53
C GLY A 159 -12.04 8.58 -3.78
N PRO A 160 -12.66 7.74 -4.61
CA PRO A 160 -14.09 7.80 -4.87
C PRO A 160 -14.95 7.60 -3.60
N CYS A 161 -14.38 7.02 -2.55
CA CYS A 161 -14.99 6.88 -1.23
C CYS A 161 -14.97 8.16 -0.37
N GLY A 162 -14.43 9.27 -0.88
CA GLY A 162 -14.34 10.55 -0.16
C GLY A 162 -13.23 10.62 0.89
N ARG A 163 -12.40 9.58 1.02
CA ARG A 163 -11.24 9.53 1.94
C ARG A 163 -9.93 9.76 1.21
N MET A 164 -8.87 10.12 1.93
CA MET A 164 -7.51 10.15 1.36
C MET A 164 -7.13 8.78 0.78
N LEU A 165 -6.32 8.76 -0.29
CA LEU A 165 -5.93 7.51 -0.93
C LEU A 165 -5.27 6.54 0.06
N CYS A 166 -5.76 5.31 0.10
CA CYS A 166 -5.21 4.24 0.97
C CYS A 166 -3.73 3.97 0.68
N CYS A 167 -3.32 4.14 -0.59
CA CYS A 167 -1.95 3.94 -1.03
C CYS A 167 -0.94 4.97 -0.49
N SER A 168 -1.37 6.22 -0.28
CA SER A 168 -0.55 7.31 0.26
C SER A 168 -0.66 7.46 1.77
N THR A 169 -1.46 6.62 2.44
CA THR A 169 -1.74 6.70 3.87
C THR A 169 -1.19 5.50 4.64
N PHE A 170 -1.79 4.32 4.49
CA PHE A 170 -1.47 3.15 5.32
C PHE A 170 -1.02 1.91 4.55
N LEU A 171 -1.56 1.65 3.34
CA LEU A 171 -1.22 0.42 2.61
C LEU A 171 0.26 0.41 2.22
N GLY A 172 0.75 1.52 1.64
CA GLY A 172 2.14 1.64 1.17
C GLY A 172 2.42 0.80 -0.08
N ASP A 173 2.26 -0.50 -0.01
CA ASP A 173 2.44 -1.43 -1.13
C ASP A 173 1.15 -2.16 -1.45
N PHE A 174 1.10 -2.74 -2.64
CA PHE A 174 -0.11 -3.32 -3.19
C PHE A 174 0.21 -4.65 -3.84
N ASP A 175 -0.59 -5.64 -3.51
CA ASP A 175 -0.64 -6.88 -4.25
C ASP A 175 -1.43 -6.70 -5.56
N PRO A 176 -1.21 -7.60 -6.53
CA PRO A 176 -2.03 -7.67 -7.73
C PRO A 176 -3.51 -7.83 -7.37
N VAL A 177 -4.36 -7.00 -7.99
CA VAL A 177 -5.81 -7.05 -7.81
C VAL A 177 -6.44 -7.71 -9.04
N SER A 178 -7.38 -8.62 -8.83
CA SER A 178 -8.09 -9.30 -9.90
C SER A 178 -9.56 -8.89 -9.98
N ILE A 179 -10.18 -9.08 -11.15
CA ILE A 179 -11.62 -8.84 -11.35
C ILE A 179 -12.47 -9.80 -10.49
N LYS A 180 -11.95 -11.00 -10.18
CA LYS A 180 -12.64 -11.98 -9.32
C LYS A 180 -12.95 -11.38 -7.95
N MET A 181 -12.00 -10.67 -7.34
CA MET A 181 -12.19 -10.01 -6.04
C MET A 181 -13.35 -9.00 -6.05
N ALA A 182 -13.52 -8.25 -7.14
CA ALA A 182 -14.67 -7.35 -7.29
C ALA A 182 -16.00 -8.10 -7.36
N LYS A 183 -16.04 -9.28 -8.00
CA LYS A 183 -17.23 -10.15 -8.05
C LYS A 183 -17.53 -10.74 -6.68
N ASP A 184 -16.51 -11.20 -5.96
CA ASP A 184 -16.67 -11.82 -4.65
C ASP A 184 -17.23 -10.82 -3.62
N GLN A 185 -16.95 -9.53 -3.81
CA GLN A 185 -17.50 -8.42 -3.02
C GLN A 185 -18.82 -7.86 -3.57
N ASN A 186 -19.46 -8.56 -4.53
CA ASN A 186 -20.73 -8.16 -5.16
C ASN A 186 -20.72 -6.74 -5.78
N LEU A 187 -19.57 -6.26 -6.24
CA LEU A 187 -19.46 -4.96 -6.89
C LEU A 187 -19.81 -5.03 -8.37
N SER A 188 -20.41 -3.95 -8.88
CA SER A 188 -20.67 -3.79 -10.30
C SER A 188 -19.36 -3.76 -11.10
N LEU A 189 -19.27 -4.58 -12.15
CA LEU A 189 -18.09 -4.68 -13.02
C LEU A 189 -17.86 -3.47 -13.94
N ASN A 190 -18.56 -2.35 -13.72
CA ASN A 190 -18.32 -1.12 -14.45
C ASN A 190 -16.94 -0.55 -14.05
N PRO A 191 -16.01 -0.32 -15.00
CA PRO A 191 -14.67 0.18 -14.72
C PRO A 191 -14.63 1.44 -13.85
N THR A 192 -15.61 2.35 -13.99
CA THR A 192 -15.69 3.58 -13.19
C THR A 192 -15.96 3.32 -11.71
N LYS A 193 -16.62 2.19 -11.39
CA LYS A 193 -16.94 1.80 -10.01
C LYS A 193 -15.87 0.97 -9.33
N ILE A 194 -15.02 0.27 -10.09
CA ILE A 194 -13.99 -0.65 -9.55
C ILE A 194 -12.55 -0.15 -9.73
N SER A 195 -12.36 0.92 -10.51
CA SER A 195 -11.05 1.56 -10.68
C SER A 195 -10.84 2.67 -9.66
N GLY A 196 -9.62 2.74 -9.12
CA GLY A 196 -9.19 3.87 -8.30
C GLY A 196 -8.80 5.08 -9.16
N LEU A 197 -8.44 6.17 -8.49
CA LEU A 197 -8.01 7.43 -9.13
C LEU A 197 -6.85 7.24 -10.12
N CYS A 198 -5.99 6.24 -9.89
CA CYS A 198 -4.88 5.87 -10.77
C CYS A 198 -5.30 5.13 -12.06
N GLY A 199 -6.59 4.94 -12.33
CA GLY A 199 -7.10 4.24 -13.51
C GLY A 199 -6.94 2.70 -13.49
N ARG A 200 -6.35 2.14 -12.43
CA ARG A 200 -6.27 0.68 -12.18
C ARG A 200 -7.29 0.25 -11.14
N LEU A 201 -7.56 -1.06 -11.07
CA LEU A 201 -8.42 -1.65 -10.03
C LEU A 201 -8.05 -1.17 -8.62
N MET A 202 -9.06 -0.94 -7.78
CA MET A 202 -8.87 -0.44 -6.41
C MET A 202 -8.07 -1.43 -5.55
N CYS A 203 -7.05 -0.93 -4.86
CA CYS A 203 -6.24 -1.74 -3.93
C CYS A 203 -7.04 -2.19 -2.69
N CYS A 204 -8.10 -1.46 -2.32
CA CYS A 204 -8.99 -1.84 -1.23
C CYS A 204 -9.66 -3.21 -1.45
N LEU A 205 -9.92 -3.57 -2.72
CA LEU A 205 -10.50 -4.87 -3.05
C LEU A 205 -9.65 -6.00 -2.50
N LYS A 206 -8.33 -5.96 -2.71
CA LYS A 206 -7.44 -6.98 -2.17
C LYS A 206 -7.27 -6.84 -0.65
N TYR A 207 -7.20 -5.61 -0.13
CA TYR A 207 -7.09 -5.40 1.32
C TYR A 207 -8.25 -6.04 2.10
N GLU A 208 -9.47 -5.97 1.58
CA GLU A 208 -10.66 -6.52 2.22
C GLU A 208 -10.88 -8.00 1.88
N ASN A 209 -10.32 -8.50 0.77
CA ASN A 209 -10.65 -9.82 0.21
C ASN A 209 -10.47 -10.97 1.21
N ASP A 210 -9.43 -10.95 2.03
CA ASP A 210 -9.11 -12.06 2.94
C ASP A 210 -10.21 -12.20 4.03
N GLU A 211 -10.77 -11.08 4.48
CA GLU A 211 -11.91 -11.06 5.40
C GLU A 211 -13.20 -11.54 4.71
N TYR A 212 -13.40 -11.14 3.44
CA TYR A 212 -14.54 -11.63 2.64
C TYR A 212 -14.48 -13.14 2.42
N GLU A 213 -13.31 -13.70 2.09
CA GLU A 213 -13.13 -15.15 1.90
C GLU A 213 -13.41 -15.90 3.20
N THR A 214 -12.83 -15.45 4.32
CA THR A 214 -13.05 -16.07 5.64
C THR A 214 -14.52 -16.01 6.07
N ALA A 215 -15.19 -14.87 5.87
CA ALA A 215 -16.60 -14.73 6.22
C ALA A 215 -17.51 -15.58 5.31
N LYS A 216 -17.17 -15.71 4.03
CA LYS A 216 -17.93 -16.55 3.08
C LYS A 216 -17.79 -18.04 3.38
N GLU A 217 -16.65 -18.49 3.90
CA GLU A 217 -16.49 -19.89 4.35
C GLU A 217 -17.36 -20.21 5.58
N GLN A 218 -17.68 -19.21 6.39
CA GLN A 218 -18.50 -19.38 7.61
C GLN A 218 -19.99 -19.19 7.36
N LEU A 219 -20.36 -18.39 6.36
CA LEU A 219 -21.75 -18.10 6.01
C LEU A 219 -22.27 -19.09 4.97
N PRO A 220 -23.54 -19.54 5.08
CA PRO A 220 -24.17 -20.37 4.05
C PRO A 220 -24.43 -19.57 2.76
N ASP A 221 -24.62 -20.30 1.66
CA ASP A 221 -24.79 -19.68 0.35
C ASP A 221 -26.17 -19.03 0.16
N LEU A 222 -26.25 -18.04 -0.72
CA LEU A 222 -27.53 -17.41 -1.08
C LEU A 222 -28.49 -18.44 -1.67
N GLY A 223 -29.69 -18.52 -1.09
CA GLY A 223 -30.74 -19.46 -1.48
C GLY A 223 -30.69 -20.80 -0.77
N GLU A 224 -29.72 -21.05 0.10
CA GLU A 224 -29.69 -22.22 0.96
C GLU A 224 -30.82 -22.16 2.01
N THR A 225 -31.30 -23.34 2.43
CA THR A 225 -32.32 -23.45 3.48
C THR A 225 -31.63 -23.78 4.79
N ILE A 226 -31.76 -22.90 5.78
CA ILE A 226 -31.16 -23.06 7.10
C ILE A 226 -32.25 -23.18 8.17
N VAL A 227 -31.92 -23.79 9.31
CA VAL A 227 -32.83 -23.82 10.46
C VAL A 227 -32.56 -22.60 11.32
N THR A 228 -33.60 -21.80 11.55
CA THR A 228 -33.58 -20.64 12.44
C THR A 228 -34.37 -20.95 13.71
N PRO A 229 -34.26 -20.14 14.78
CA PRO A 229 -35.08 -20.30 15.98
C PRO A 229 -36.60 -20.36 15.73
N GLU A 230 -37.07 -19.73 14.66
CA GLU A 230 -38.49 -19.67 14.27
C GLU A 230 -38.89 -20.74 13.23
N GLY A 231 -37.95 -21.57 12.80
CA GLY A 231 -38.16 -22.67 11.85
C GLY A 231 -37.23 -22.63 10.63
N PRO A 232 -37.43 -23.54 9.66
CA PRO A 232 -36.62 -23.57 8.44
C PRO A 232 -36.95 -22.37 7.54
N GLY A 233 -35.91 -21.65 7.09
CA GLY A 233 -36.04 -20.48 6.25
C GLY A 233 -34.98 -20.44 5.14
N LYS A 234 -35.26 -19.70 4.07
CA LYS A 234 -34.37 -19.57 2.92
C LYS A 234 -33.57 -18.27 2.98
N VAL A 235 -32.25 -18.36 2.80
CA VAL A 235 -31.37 -17.18 2.77
C VAL A 235 -31.65 -16.37 1.50
N VAL A 236 -32.05 -15.10 1.66
CA VAL A 236 -32.38 -14.18 0.55
C VAL A 236 -31.35 -13.05 0.40
N GLY A 237 -30.58 -12.76 1.45
CA GLY A 237 -29.55 -11.74 1.44
C GLY A 237 -28.47 -12.04 2.48
N LEU A 238 -27.26 -11.55 2.21
CA LEU A 238 -26.12 -11.71 3.10
C LEU A 238 -25.40 -10.36 3.21
N ASN A 239 -25.22 -9.89 4.43
CA ASN A 239 -24.25 -8.83 4.74
C ASN A 239 -22.98 -9.49 5.28
N ILE A 240 -22.02 -9.70 4.39
CA ILE A 240 -20.77 -10.43 4.69
C ILE A 240 -19.95 -9.71 5.77
N LEU A 241 -19.91 -8.37 5.75
CA LEU A 241 -19.11 -7.58 6.68
C LEU A 241 -19.69 -7.57 8.10
N GLU A 242 -21.01 -7.48 8.22
CA GLU A 242 -21.69 -7.54 9.52
C GLU A 242 -21.97 -8.98 9.97
N ARG A 243 -21.71 -9.97 9.10
CA ARG A 243 -22.04 -11.39 9.31
C ARG A 243 -23.51 -11.61 9.66
N VAL A 244 -24.36 -10.79 9.03
CA VAL A 244 -25.82 -10.84 9.17
C VAL A 244 -26.44 -11.48 7.94
N MET A 245 -27.39 -12.36 8.16
CA MET A 245 -28.12 -13.06 7.12
C MET A 245 -29.57 -12.66 7.11
N GLN A 246 -30.10 -12.40 5.93
CA GLN A 246 -31.51 -12.13 5.72
C GLN A 246 -32.20 -13.42 5.28
N VAL A 247 -33.14 -13.91 6.09
CA VAL A 247 -33.82 -15.19 5.91
C VAL A 247 -35.31 -14.96 5.72
N ASN A 248 -35.86 -15.56 4.67
CA ASN A 248 -37.30 -15.60 4.42
C ASN A 248 -37.86 -16.92 4.96
N ILE A 249 -38.72 -16.84 5.97
CA ILE A 249 -39.39 -17.99 6.58
C ILE A 249 -40.79 -18.15 5.94
N PRO A 250 -41.12 -19.33 5.39
CA PRO A 250 -42.43 -19.59 4.81
C PRO A 250 -43.56 -19.37 5.85
N GLY A 251 -44.47 -18.44 5.57
CA GLY A 251 -45.59 -18.09 6.45
C GLY A 251 -45.44 -16.74 7.16
N GLN A 252 -44.27 -16.11 7.08
CA GLN A 252 -44.07 -14.72 7.47
C GLN A 252 -43.91 -13.83 6.23
N GLU A 253 -44.56 -12.66 6.21
CA GLU A 253 -44.39 -11.70 5.11
C GLU A 253 -43.08 -10.91 5.19
N ARG A 254 -42.40 -10.95 6.35
CA ARG A 254 -41.18 -10.17 6.60
C ARG A 254 -39.95 -11.06 6.51
N VAL A 255 -38.90 -10.50 5.93
CA VAL A 255 -37.54 -11.06 5.97
C VAL A 255 -36.97 -10.74 7.34
N LEU A 256 -36.48 -11.76 8.05
CA LEU A 256 -35.84 -11.62 9.35
C LEU A 256 -34.32 -11.61 9.20
N GLU A 257 -33.65 -10.88 10.08
CA GLU A 257 -32.19 -10.79 10.12
C GLU A 257 -31.67 -11.64 11.27
N TYR A 258 -30.72 -12.52 10.98
CA TYR A 258 -30.08 -13.38 11.97
C TYR A 258 -28.56 -13.21 11.89
N THR A 259 -27.91 -13.24 13.05
CA THR A 259 -26.46 -13.32 13.17
C THR A 259 -25.99 -14.78 13.09
N LEU A 260 -24.70 -14.98 12.78
CA LEU A 260 -24.09 -16.32 12.81
C LEU A 260 -24.24 -17.02 14.17
N GLU A 261 -24.15 -16.26 15.27
CA GLU A 261 -24.23 -16.80 16.63
C GLU A 261 -25.63 -17.37 16.92
N GLU A 262 -26.69 -16.66 16.55
CA GLU A 262 -28.08 -17.11 16.74
C GLU A 262 -28.40 -18.39 15.97
N ILE A 263 -27.82 -18.57 14.78
CA ILE A 263 -28.00 -19.77 13.95
C ILE A 263 -27.20 -20.96 14.51
N GLN A 264 -26.00 -20.70 15.03
CA GLN A 264 -25.19 -21.73 15.70
C GLN A 264 -25.85 -22.22 16.99
N GLU A 265 -26.43 -21.32 17.79
CA GLU A 265 -27.17 -21.66 19.01
C GLU A 265 -28.46 -22.44 18.70
N ALA A 266 -29.11 -22.15 17.57
CA ALA A 266 -30.28 -22.89 17.08
C ALA A 266 -29.94 -24.28 16.51
N GLY A 267 -28.67 -24.66 16.46
CA GLY A 267 -28.21 -26.01 16.08
C GLY A 267 -28.05 -26.22 14.57
N ALA A 268 -27.88 -25.16 13.78
CA ALA A 268 -27.76 -25.28 12.33
C ALA A 268 -26.41 -24.80 11.81
N VAL A 269 -25.42 -25.69 11.84
CA VAL A 269 -24.45 -25.69 10.74
C VAL A 269 -24.25 -27.13 10.30
N SER A 270 -24.83 -27.48 9.14
CA SER A 270 -24.23 -28.54 8.33
C SER A 270 -22.97 -27.93 7.75
N LEU A 271 -21.87 -27.95 8.51
CA LEU A 271 -20.55 -27.63 7.97
C LEU A 271 -20.31 -28.65 6.86
N GLN A 272 -20.56 -28.27 5.60
CA GLN A 272 -19.99 -29.00 4.49
C GLN A 272 -18.49 -28.79 4.57
N SER A 273 -17.83 -29.72 5.24
CA SER A 273 -16.43 -30.04 5.00
C SER A 273 -16.31 -30.41 3.52
N SER A 274 -16.01 -29.44 2.67
CA SER A 274 -15.45 -29.69 1.36
C SER A 274 -14.09 -30.38 1.61
N THR A 275 -14.17 -31.70 1.54
CA THR A 275 -13.01 -32.58 1.44
C THR A 275 -12.62 -32.57 -0.04
N ASP A 276 -11.32 -32.36 -0.26
CA ASP A 276 -10.54 -32.40 -1.52
C ASP A 276 -10.57 -31.19 -2.47
#